data_AF-A0A843EMY9-F1
#
_entry.id   AF-A0A843EMY9-F1
#
_cell.length_a   1.000
_cell.length_b   1.000
_cell.length_c   1.000
_cell.angle_alpha   90.00
_cell.angle_beta   90.00
_cell.angle_gamma   90.00
#
_symmetry.space_group_name_H-M   'P 1'
#
loop_
_entity.id
_entity.type
_entity.pdbx_description
1 polymer ?
#
loop_
_entity_poly.entity_id
_entity_poly.type
_entity_poly.pdbx_seq_one_letter_code
_entity_poly.pdbx_strand_id
1 'polypeptide(L)'
;MKREPSDEVCKCPRCGMVFRKDSETVHLTDRLCLQCGHVWKSRGRALPRRCPVCRSARWNTPARENLECLRCGHRWTPRGVGVPVNCPRCKSVYWREDRAEPEEITDDLLRKAMTMYSEGKGCLEIAMLLDIPLEDVVMEIRSVHDGFVRMS
;
A
#
# COMPACT_ATOMS: atom_id res chain seq x y z
N MET A 1 36.26 -9.34 -56.22
CA MET A 1 36.35 -9.05 -54.78
C MET A 1 34.97 -8.61 -54.30
N LYS A 2 34.31 -9.45 -53.50
CA LYS A 2 33.04 -9.11 -52.84
C LYS A 2 33.36 -8.09 -51.74
N ARG A 3 32.76 -6.90 -51.78
CA ARG A 3 32.70 -6.00 -50.63
C ARG A 3 31.27 -6.08 -50.09
N GLU A 4 31.17 -6.56 -48.85
CA GLU A 4 29.92 -6.80 -48.12
C GLU A 4 29.26 -5.46 -47.74
N PRO A 5 27.92 -5.34 -47.78
CA PRO A 5 27.23 -4.19 -47.24
C PRO A 5 27.20 -4.32 -45.72
N SER A 6 27.81 -3.36 -45.01
CA SER A 6 27.69 -3.24 -43.56
C SER A 6 26.26 -2.80 -43.22
N ASP A 7 25.39 -3.78 -42.98
CA ASP A 7 24.01 -3.60 -42.51
C ASP A 7 23.99 -2.76 -41.21
N GLU A 8 23.51 -1.52 -41.30
CA GLU A 8 23.24 -0.64 -40.14
C GLU A 8 22.05 -1.17 -39.34
N VAL A 9 22.37 -1.88 -38.27
CA VAL A 9 21.44 -2.63 -37.44
C VAL A 9 21.36 -1.92 -36.07
N CYS A 10 20.24 -1.24 -35.78
CA CYS A 10 20.06 -0.46 -34.54
C CYS A 10 19.40 -1.29 -33.43
N LYS A 11 19.90 -1.19 -32.18
CA LYS A 11 19.33 -1.89 -31.01
C LYS A 11 18.56 -0.95 -30.09
N CYS A 12 17.35 -1.35 -29.67
CA CYS A 12 16.55 -0.59 -28.72
C CYS A 12 17.15 -0.71 -27.30
N PRO A 13 17.48 0.41 -26.63
CA PRO A 13 18.11 0.41 -25.32
C PRO A 13 17.18 -0.02 -24.17
N ARG A 14 15.87 -0.20 -24.43
CA ARG A 14 14.88 -0.59 -23.42
C ARG A 14 14.53 -2.07 -23.44
N CYS A 15 14.59 -2.74 -24.60
CA CYS A 15 14.21 -4.15 -24.73
C CYS A 15 15.25 -5.01 -25.48
N GLY A 16 16.33 -4.42 -26.00
CA GLY A 16 17.41 -5.15 -26.69
C GLY A 16 17.09 -5.61 -28.12
N MET A 17 15.86 -5.38 -28.62
CA MET A 17 15.49 -5.76 -29.99
C MET A 17 16.22 -4.94 -31.05
N VAL A 18 16.41 -5.57 -32.20
CA VAL A 18 17.30 -5.10 -33.26
C VAL A 18 16.49 -4.79 -34.54
N PHE A 19 16.75 -3.64 -35.17
CA PHE A 19 16.01 -3.14 -36.33
C PHE A 19 16.94 -2.86 -37.52
N ARG A 20 16.49 -3.18 -38.73
CA ARG A 20 17.12 -2.79 -40.00
C ARG A 20 16.44 -1.53 -40.55
N LYS A 21 17.24 -0.56 -41.00
CA LYS A 21 16.82 0.81 -41.36
C LYS A 21 15.92 0.88 -42.62
N ASP A 22 15.84 -0.19 -43.41
CA ASP A 22 15.31 -0.12 -44.79
C ASP A 22 13.97 -0.87 -45.00
N SER A 23 13.35 -1.39 -43.95
CA SER A 23 12.04 -2.06 -44.06
C SER A 23 10.92 -1.15 -43.57
N GLU A 24 10.27 -0.48 -44.51
CA GLU A 24 9.20 0.52 -44.35
C GLU A 24 7.86 -0.01 -43.78
N THR A 25 7.85 -1.05 -42.93
CA THR A 25 6.62 -1.47 -42.22
C THR A 25 6.92 -2.13 -40.88
N VAL A 26 6.94 -1.33 -39.81
CA VAL A 26 6.90 -1.83 -38.43
C VAL A 26 5.50 -2.37 -38.15
N HIS A 27 5.27 -3.68 -38.31
CA HIS A 27 4.02 -4.31 -37.89
C HIS A 27 3.97 -4.43 -36.35
N LEU A 28 3.65 -3.31 -35.68
CA LEU A 28 3.21 -3.23 -34.27
C LEU A 28 1.84 -3.91 -34.07
N THR A 29 1.73 -5.21 -34.39
CA THR A 29 0.45 -5.93 -34.33
C THR A 29 0.07 -6.36 -32.93
N ASP A 30 1.03 -6.54 -32.02
CA ASP A 30 0.77 -6.91 -30.62
C ASP A 30 0.37 -5.69 -29.78
N ARG A 31 -0.77 -5.79 -29.12
CA ARG A 31 -1.34 -4.77 -28.22
C ARG A 31 -1.46 -5.36 -26.82
N LEU A 32 -1.00 -4.64 -25.80
CA LEU A 32 -1.11 -4.99 -24.39
C LEU A 32 -2.15 -4.11 -23.71
N CYS A 33 -3.05 -4.72 -22.93
CA CYS A 33 -3.93 -3.98 -22.04
C CYS A 33 -3.21 -3.69 -20.72
N LEU A 34 -2.92 -2.43 -20.46
CA LEU A 34 -2.33 -1.95 -19.21
C LEU A 34 -3.29 -1.99 -18.01
N GLN A 35 -4.53 -2.45 -18.20
CA GLN A 35 -5.53 -2.58 -17.14
C GLN A 35 -5.70 -4.03 -16.66
N CYS A 36 -5.59 -5.01 -17.58
CA CYS A 36 -5.78 -6.43 -17.26
C CYS A 36 -4.62 -7.34 -17.69
N GLY A 37 -3.58 -6.79 -18.33
CA GLY A 37 -2.41 -7.54 -18.80
C GLY A 37 -2.62 -8.34 -20.09
N HIS A 38 -3.84 -8.39 -20.64
CA HIS A 38 -4.12 -9.18 -21.85
C HIS A 38 -3.35 -8.67 -23.07
N VAL A 39 -2.77 -9.58 -23.87
CA VAL A 39 -2.06 -9.28 -25.13
C VAL A 39 -2.85 -9.84 -26.32
N TRP A 40 -3.01 -9.06 -27.38
CA TRP A 40 -3.69 -9.51 -28.60
C TRP A 40 -3.08 -8.93 -29.88
N LYS A 41 -3.27 -9.67 -30.98
CA LYS A 41 -2.92 -9.23 -32.33
C LYS A 41 -4.05 -8.40 -32.94
N SER A 42 -3.78 -7.15 -33.28
CA SER A 42 -4.72 -6.32 -34.02
C SER A 42 -4.75 -6.74 -35.49
N ARG A 43 -5.95 -7.02 -36.02
CA ARG A 43 -6.17 -7.34 -37.45
C ARG A 43 -6.09 -6.11 -38.37
N GLY A 44 -5.92 -4.91 -37.82
CA GLY A 44 -5.84 -3.66 -38.58
C GLY A 44 -4.89 -2.63 -37.96
N ARG A 45 -4.60 -1.57 -38.73
CA ARG A 45 -3.71 -0.46 -38.33
C ARG A 45 -4.32 0.45 -37.25
N ALA A 46 -5.65 0.50 -37.15
CA ALA A 46 -6.35 1.33 -36.17
C ALA A 46 -6.21 0.79 -34.75
N LEU A 47 -6.08 1.69 -33.78
CA LEU A 47 -6.11 1.33 -32.36
C LEU A 47 -7.54 0.91 -31.97
N PRO A 48 -7.73 -0.25 -31.32
CA PRO A 48 -9.05 -0.66 -30.86
C PRO A 48 -9.57 0.33 -29.81
N ARG A 49 -10.88 0.59 -29.82
CA ARG A 49 -11.52 1.47 -28.83
C ARG A 49 -11.55 0.87 -27.43
N ARG A 50 -11.50 -0.46 -27.32
CA ARG A 50 -11.64 -1.20 -26.05
C ARG A 50 -10.76 -2.43 -26.05
N CYS A 51 -10.33 -2.85 -24.86
CA CYS A 51 -9.75 -4.18 -24.66
C CYS A 51 -10.79 -5.27 -25.00
N PRO A 52 -10.42 -6.32 -25.75
CA PRO A 52 -11.35 -7.42 -26.06
C PRO A 52 -11.75 -8.26 -24.84
N VAL A 53 -10.93 -8.28 -23.79
CA VAL A 53 -11.19 -9.05 -22.56
C VAL A 53 -11.89 -8.19 -21.50
N CYS A 54 -11.25 -7.13 -20.99
CA CYS A 54 -11.83 -6.33 -19.90
C CYS A 54 -12.75 -5.19 -20.36
N ARG A 55 -12.92 -4.99 -21.68
CA ARG A 55 -13.73 -3.92 -22.30
C ARG A 55 -13.36 -2.49 -21.91
N SER A 56 -12.23 -2.31 -21.21
CA SER A 56 -11.73 -1.00 -20.82
C SER A 56 -11.41 -0.16 -22.06
N ALA A 57 -11.95 1.06 -22.10
CA ALA A 57 -11.59 2.07 -23.09
C ALA A 57 -10.21 2.70 -22.80
N ARG A 58 -9.67 2.46 -21.61
CA ARG A 58 -8.37 2.93 -21.11
C ARG A 58 -7.31 1.84 -21.16
N TRP A 59 -7.47 0.88 -22.08
CA TRP A 59 -6.61 -0.30 -22.15
C TRP A 59 -5.15 0.06 -22.48
N ASN A 60 -4.91 1.16 -23.19
CA ASN A 60 -3.58 1.63 -23.59
C ASN A 60 -3.02 2.74 -22.69
N THR A 61 -3.69 3.06 -21.58
CA THR A 61 -3.19 4.00 -20.58
C THR A 61 -2.75 3.23 -19.34
N PRO A 62 -1.67 3.62 -18.65
CA PRO A 62 -1.24 2.97 -17.42
C PRO A 62 -2.39 2.76 -16.43
N ALA A 63 -2.50 1.56 -15.85
CA ALA A 63 -3.39 1.34 -14.72
C ALA A 63 -2.99 2.29 -13.59
N ARG A 64 -4.01 2.77 -12.87
CA ARG A 64 -3.75 3.52 -11.64
C ARG A 64 -3.29 2.55 -10.57
N GLU A 65 -2.33 2.98 -9.80
CA GLU A 65 -1.85 2.21 -8.65
C GLU A 65 -2.99 2.02 -7.64
N ASN A 66 -3.10 0.81 -7.11
CA ASN A 66 -3.97 0.53 -5.98
C ASN A 66 -3.31 1.08 -4.72
N LEU A 67 -4.08 1.81 -3.94
CA LEU A 67 -3.66 2.35 -2.67
C LEU A 67 -4.24 1.51 -1.54
N GLU A 68 -3.50 1.41 -0.45
CA GLU A 68 -3.93 0.77 0.78
C GLU A 68 -3.82 1.76 1.93
N CYS A 69 -4.82 1.77 2.82
CA CYS A 69 -4.77 2.57 4.03
C CYS A 69 -4.10 1.76 5.15
N LEU A 70 -2.94 2.19 5.61
CA LEU A 70 -2.20 1.51 6.69
C LEU A 70 -2.99 1.50 8.01
N ARG A 71 -3.89 2.47 8.21
CA ARG A 71 -4.71 2.58 9.44
C ARG A 71 -5.89 1.62 9.51
N CYS A 72 -6.44 1.18 8.36
CA CYS A 72 -7.67 0.36 8.32
C CYS A 72 -7.67 -0.79 7.30
N GLY A 73 -6.56 -1.00 6.59
CA GLY A 73 -6.37 -2.03 5.57
C GLY A 73 -7.23 -1.89 4.31
N HIS A 74 -7.98 -0.79 4.14
CA HIS A 74 -8.83 -0.63 2.97
C HIS A 74 -8.00 -0.43 1.70
N ARG A 75 -8.31 -1.17 0.64
CA ARG A 75 -7.66 -1.06 -0.67
C ARG A 75 -8.59 -0.41 -1.70
N TRP A 76 -8.09 0.56 -2.48
CA TRP A 76 -8.87 1.24 -3.52
C TRP A 76 -8.02 1.75 -4.68
N THR A 77 -8.65 1.89 -5.85
CA THR A 77 -8.08 2.56 -7.01
C THR A 77 -8.60 4.01 -7.08
N PRO A 78 -7.75 5.04 -7.07
CA PRO A 78 -8.19 6.44 -7.14
C PRO A 78 -9.02 6.76 -8.39
N ARG A 79 -10.05 7.60 -8.24
CA ARG A 79 -10.89 8.06 -9.37
C ARG A 79 -10.34 9.32 -10.06
N GLY A 80 -9.64 10.19 -9.34
CA GLY A 80 -9.02 11.41 -9.85
C GLY A 80 -7.57 11.22 -10.30
N VAL A 81 -6.97 12.32 -10.79
CA VAL A 81 -5.52 12.44 -10.95
C VAL A 81 -4.98 12.99 -9.62
N GLY A 82 -3.88 12.43 -9.13
CA GLY A 82 -3.23 12.87 -7.89
C GLY A 82 -3.48 11.97 -6.68
N VAL A 83 -2.84 12.34 -5.57
CA VAL A 83 -2.85 11.64 -4.29
C VAL A 83 -4.16 11.96 -3.55
N PRO A 84 -4.94 10.96 -3.08
CA PRO A 84 -6.11 11.25 -2.28
C PRO A 84 -5.71 11.85 -0.92
N VAL A 85 -6.46 12.87 -0.50
CA VAL A 85 -6.24 13.56 0.79
C VAL A 85 -6.57 12.64 1.97
N ASN A 86 -7.60 11.80 1.84
CA ASN A 86 -8.04 10.93 2.92
C ASN A 86 -8.43 9.53 2.43
N CYS A 87 -8.43 8.58 3.36
CA CYS A 87 -8.98 7.25 3.11
C CYS A 87 -10.49 7.34 2.84
N PRO A 88 -11.01 6.75 1.74
CA PRO A 88 -12.44 6.79 1.44
C PRO A 88 -13.29 6.02 2.46
N ARG A 89 -12.70 5.05 3.19
CA ARG A 89 -13.36 4.23 4.22
C ARG A 89 -13.34 4.89 5.60
N CYS A 90 -12.16 5.06 6.21
CA CYS A 90 -12.04 5.57 7.59
C CYS A 90 -11.89 7.10 7.70
N LYS A 91 -11.83 7.81 6.56
CA LYS A 91 -11.65 9.27 6.47
C LYS A 91 -10.35 9.83 7.06
N SER A 92 -9.42 8.97 7.50
CA SER A 92 -8.10 9.40 7.98
C SER A 92 -7.31 10.12 6.89
N VAL A 93 -6.71 11.26 7.24
CA VAL A 93 -5.73 11.98 6.42
C VAL A 93 -4.35 11.31 6.45
N TYR A 94 -4.03 10.63 7.56
CA TYR A 94 -2.80 9.85 7.77
C TYR A 94 -2.92 8.42 7.23
N TRP A 95 -3.59 8.24 6.09
CA TRP A 95 -3.87 6.91 5.56
C TRP A 95 -2.61 6.18 5.05
N ARG A 96 -1.52 6.92 4.82
CA ARG A 96 -0.19 6.42 4.40
C ARG A 96 0.74 6.09 5.55
N GLU A 97 0.31 6.35 6.77
CA GLU A 97 1.10 6.16 7.98
C GLU A 97 0.42 5.10 8.82
N ASP A 98 1.23 4.26 9.46
CA ASP A 98 0.69 3.30 10.42
C ASP A 98 0.20 4.01 11.69
N ARG A 99 -0.44 3.28 12.59
CA ARG A 99 -0.51 3.68 13.99
C ARG A 99 0.90 3.69 14.54
N ALA A 100 1.24 4.74 15.28
CA ALA A 100 2.35 4.63 16.20
C ALA A 100 1.99 3.43 17.09
N GLU A 101 2.87 2.44 17.09
CA GLU A 101 2.80 1.39 18.10
C GLU A 101 2.90 2.09 19.46
N PRO A 102 2.05 1.75 20.44
CA PRO A 102 2.25 2.19 21.80
C PRO A 102 3.67 1.81 22.24
N GLU A 103 4.38 2.70 22.93
CA GLU A 103 5.62 2.28 23.60
C GLU A 103 5.29 1.11 24.53
N GLU A 104 6.14 0.07 24.52
CA GLU A 104 5.95 -1.08 25.40
C GLU A 104 5.92 -0.62 26.85
N ILE A 105 4.82 -0.90 27.54
CA ILE A 105 4.68 -0.56 28.95
C ILE A 105 5.59 -1.50 29.73
N THR A 106 6.61 -0.94 30.37
CA THR A 106 7.56 -1.73 31.16
C THR A 106 6.92 -2.21 32.47
N ASP A 107 7.36 -3.36 32.97
CA ASP A 107 6.96 -3.85 34.31
C ASP A 107 7.23 -2.81 35.42
N ASP A 108 8.27 -1.98 35.27
CA ASP A 108 8.59 -0.92 36.25
C ASP A 108 7.49 0.14 36.30
N LEU A 109 6.98 0.55 35.14
CA LEU A 109 5.87 1.48 35.02
C LEU A 109 4.59 0.91 35.65
N LEU A 110 4.28 -0.37 35.42
CA LEU A 110 3.13 -1.04 36.03
C LEU A 110 3.28 -1.16 37.56
N ARG A 111 4.47 -1.51 38.06
CA ARG A 111 4.75 -1.52 39.51
C ARG A 111 4.54 -0.14 40.12
N LYS A 112 5.03 0.91 39.46
CA LYS A 112 4.87 2.29 39.91
C LYS A 112 3.40 2.72 39.91
N ALA A 113 2.63 2.32 38.90
CA ALA A 113 1.18 2.51 38.86
C ALA A 113 0.50 1.84 40.06
N MET A 114 0.92 0.62 40.44
CA MET A 114 0.36 -0.10 41.59
C MET A 114 0.68 0.56 42.92
N THR A 115 1.92 1.04 43.09
CA THR A 115 2.30 1.83 44.27
C THR A 115 1.42 3.06 44.40
N MET A 116 1.28 3.85 43.32
CA MET A 116 0.44 5.05 43.32
C MET A 116 -1.04 4.76 43.62
N TYR A 117 -1.57 3.65 43.09
CA TYR A 117 -2.94 3.24 43.39
C TYR A 117 -3.11 2.87 44.87
N SER A 118 -2.16 2.13 45.44
CA SER A 118 -2.18 1.76 46.86
C SER A 118 -2.06 2.96 47.81
N GLU A 119 -1.43 4.04 47.36
CA GLU A 119 -1.37 5.33 48.05
C GLU A 119 -2.66 6.17 47.92
N GLY A 120 -3.67 5.65 47.19
CA GLY A 120 -4.98 6.27 47.03
C GLY A 120 -5.14 7.14 45.78
N LYS A 121 -4.17 7.15 44.85
CA LYS A 121 -4.31 7.89 43.60
C LYS A 121 -5.33 7.22 42.67
N GLY A 122 -6.12 8.04 41.99
CA GLY A 122 -7.10 7.55 41.01
C GLY A 122 -6.43 7.05 39.73
N CYS A 123 -7.00 6.03 39.07
CA CYS A 123 -6.43 5.43 37.87
C CYS A 123 -6.17 6.43 36.73
N LEU A 124 -7.03 7.45 36.59
CA LEU A 124 -6.85 8.52 35.60
C LEU A 124 -5.61 9.38 35.90
N GLU A 125 -5.39 9.74 37.16
CA GLU A 125 -4.22 10.52 37.57
C GLU A 125 -2.94 9.73 37.30
N ILE A 126 -2.95 8.43 37.60
CA ILE A 126 -1.82 7.52 37.37
C ILE A 126 -1.50 7.43 35.87
N ALA A 127 -2.51 7.21 35.04
CA ALA A 127 -2.36 7.14 33.58
C ALA A 127 -1.71 8.41 33.02
N MET A 128 -2.16 9.59 33.47
CA MET A 128 -1.60 10.87 33.04
C MET A 128 -0.17 11.12 33.54
N LEU A 129 0.15 10.74 34.78
CA LEU A 129 1.46 11.00 35.38
C LEU A 129 2.57 10.07 34.84
N LEU A 130 2.20 8.85 34.46
CA LEU A 130 3.14 7.85 33.95
C LEU A 130 3.13 7.73 32.42
N ASP A 131 2.25 8.48 31.75
CA ASP A 131 2.01 8.40 30.30
C ASP A 131 1.67 6.98 29.83
N ILE A 132 0.88 6.27 30.64
CA ILE A 132 0.41 4.90 30.35
C ILE A 132 -1.06 4.99 29.93
N PRO A 133 -1.51 4.23 28.92
CA PRO A 133 -2.94 4.17 28.60
C PRO A 133 -3.77 3.75 29.81
N LEU A 134 -4.89 4.44 30.03
CA LEU A 134 -5.77 4.20 31.18
C LEU A 134 -6.27 2.74 31.24
N GLU A 135 -6.49 2.12 30.08
CA GLU A 135 -6.93 0.74 29.98
C GLU A 135 -5.94 -0.22 30.63
N ASP A 136 -4.63 -0.05 30.38
CA ASP A 136 -3.58 -0.89 30.95
C ASP A 136 -3.48 -0.75 32.47
N VAL A 137 -3.59 0.48 33.00
CA VAL A 137 -3.65 0.72 34.46
C VAL A 137 -4.83 -0.01 35.09
N VAL A 138 -6.01 0.06 34.46
CA VAL A 138 -7.22 -0.60 34.97
C VAL A 138 -7.12 -2.13 34.88
N MET A 139 -6.56 -2.66 33.79
CA MET A 139 -6.38 -4.10 33.61
C MET A 139 -5.42 -4.67 34.66
N GLU A 140 -4.32 -3.98 34.95
CA GLU A 140 -3.34 -4.43 35.95
C GLU A 140 -3.95 -4.46 37.36
N ILE A 141 -4.65 -3.39 37.78
CA ILE A 141 -5.33 -3.34 39.09
C ILE A 141 -6.35 -4.47 39.22
N ARG A 142 -7.14 -4.72 38.17
CA ARG A 142 -8.13 -5.80 38.15
C ARG A 142 -7.47 -7.17 38.26
N SER A 143 -6.39 -7.41 37.52
CA SER A 143 -5.62 -8.65 37.58
C SER A 143 -5.14 -8.96 39.01
N VAL A 144 -4.61 -7.95 39.70
CA VAL A 144 -4.15 -8.08 41.09
C VAL A 144 -5.32 -8.35 42.05
N HIS A 145 -6.42 -7.61 41.93
CA HIS A 145 -7.62 -7.84 42.76
C HIS A 145 -8.23 -9.22 42.55
N ASP A 146 -8.36 -9.67 41.30
CA ASP A 146 -8.89 -10.98 40.97
C ASP A 146 -7.97 -12.11 41.46
N GLY A 147 -6.65 -11.90 41.42
CA GLY A 147 -5.66 -12.81 42.02
C GLY A 147 -5.83 -12.94 43.54
N PHE A 148 -6.02 -11.82 44.23
CA PHE A 148 -6.23 -11.80 45.68
C PHE A 148 -7.54 -12.49 46.11
N VAL A 149 -8.63 -12.25 45.38
CA VAL A 149 -9.94 -12.87 45.65
C VAL A 149 -9.92 -14.38 45.45
N ARG A 150 -9.13 -14.91 44.51
CA ARG A 150 -9.04 -16.36 44.24
C ARG A 150 -8.16 -17.12 45.23
N MET A 151 -7.37 -16.42 46.05
CA MET A 151 -6.47 -17.00 47.07
C MET A 151 -7.04 -16.91 48.51
N SER A 152 -8.20 -16.27 48.68
CA SER A 152 -8.91 -16.07 49.95
C SER A 152 -10.10 -17.02 50.07
#